data_AF-A0A7S0MRF3-F1
#
_entry.id   AF-A0A7S0MRF3-F1
#
_cell.length_a   1.000
_cell.length_b   1.000
_cell.length_c   1.000
_cell.angle_alpha   90.00
_cell.angle_beta   90.00
_cell.angle_gamma   90.00
#
_symmetry.space_group_name_H-M   'P 1'
#
loop_
_entity.id
_entity.type
_entity.pdbx_description
1 polymer ?
#
loop_
_entity_poly.entity_id
_entity_poly.type
_entity_poly.pdbx_seq_one_letter_code
_entity_poly.pdbx_strand_id
1 'polypeptide(L)'
;MVSEVSKVLMVLVIILLAFSTALACVGTDQAVFADFGAALKSLSQLMLNLDPPVFDLSSQAAAIFLVAFVLVSVIGVLNILIAQLNETYDRLSDLTRGYATLHRAQIAVELESYLSVRCGCGFILCILYNCCTMQPLI
;
A
#
# COMPACT_ATOMS: atom_id res chain seq x y z
N MET A 1 5.94 5.63 3.33
CA MET A 1 5.38 4.66 2.38
C MET A 1 6.11 3.33 2.41
N VAL A 2 7.40 3.25 2.05
CA VAL A 2 8.16 1.97 2.04
C VAL A 2 8.11 1.24 3.39
N SER A 3 8.16 1.97 4.51
CA SER A 3 8.06 1.39 5.86
C SER A 3 6.70 0.79 6.22
N GLU A 4 5.59 1.19 5.59
CA GLU A 4 4.27 0.61 5.90
C GLU A 4 4.04 -0.64 5.06
N VAL A 5 4.41 -0.58 3.77
CA VAL A 5 4.38 -1.74 2.87
C VAL A 5 5.27 -2.85 3.39
N SER A 6 6.46 -2.53 3.93
CA SER A 6 7.36 -3.54 4.49
C SER A 6 6.79 -4.23 5.74
N LYS A 7 5.99 -3.54 6.57
CA LYS A 7 5.31 -4.15 7.73
C LYS A 7 4.27 -5.17 7.28
N VAL A 8 3.45 -4.85 6.27
CA VAL A 8 2.46 -5.79 5.73
C VAL A 8 3.15 -6.99 5.11
N LEU A 9 4.21 -6.76 4.34
CA LEU A 9 5.00 -7.82 3.74
C LEU A 9 5.62 -8.74 4.82
N MET A 10 6.11 -8.15 5.92
CA MET A 10 6.65 -8.92 7.05
C MET A 10 5.57 -9.78 7.72
N VAL A 11 4.39 -9.23 7.99
CA VAL A 11 3.25 -9.99 8.56
C VAL A 11 2.85 -11.13 7.63
N LEU A 12 2.82 -10.87 6.33
CA LEU A 12 2.52 -11.90 5.33
C LEU A 12 3.53 -13.05 5.36
N VAL A 13 4.82 -12.73 5.40
CA VAL A 13 5.89 -13.74 5.50
C VAL A 13 5.76 -14.54 6.79
N ILE A 14 5.46 -13.89 7.92
CA ILE A 14 5.25 -14.59 9.20
C ILE A 14 4.06 -15.54 9.13
N ILE A 15 2.92 -15.11 8.57
CA ILE A 15 1.74 -15.97 8.39
C ILE A 15 2.10 -17.17 7.51
N LEU A 16 2.78 -16.92 6.39
CA LEU A 16 3.16 -17.98 5.44
C LEU A 16 4.10 -19.00 6.09
N LEU A 17 5.08 -18.55 6.88
CA LEU A 17 5.96 -19.43 7.65
C LEU A 17 5.18 -20.23 8.70
N ALA A 18 4.30 -19.57 9.47
CA ALA A 18 3.52 -20.21 10.53
C ALA A 18 2.61 -21.34 9.99
N PHE A 19 1.88 -21.08 8.91
CA PHE A 19 1.01 -22.09 8.28
C PHE A 19 1.82 -23.19 7.59
N SER A 20 2.97 -22.87 6.99
CA SER A 20 3.88 -23.86 6.43
C SER A 20 4.41 -24.82 7.50
N THR A 21 4.83 -24.30 8.66
CA THR A 21 5.23 -25.15 9.80
C THR A 21 4.05 -25.98 10.33
N ALA A 22 2.86 -25.39 10.44
CA ALA A 22 1.68 -26.11 10.93
C ALA A 22 1.32 -27.29 10.02
N LEU A 23 1.31 -27.08 8.69
CA LEU A 23 1.02 -28.13 7.72
C LEU A 23 2.09 -29.22 7.71
N ALA A 24 3.37 -28.86 7.82
CA ALA A 24 4.45 -29.84 7.93
C ALA A 24 4.30 -30.72 9.19
N CYS A 25 3.83 -30.14 10.31
CA CYS A 25 3.60 -30.90 11.55
C CYS A 25 2.35 -31.78 11.53
N VAL A 26 1.34 -31.47 10.70
CA VAL A 26 0.12 -32.29 10.59
C VAL A 26 0.41 -33.66 9.98
N GLY A 27 1.57 -33.85 9.32
CA GLY A 27 2.02 -35.16 8.86
C GLY A 27 1.05 -35.79 7.87
N THR A 28 0.69 -35.06 6.81
CA THR A 28 -0.17 -35.59 5.75
C THR A 28 0.59 -36.58 4.88
N ASP A 29 -0.06 -37.65 4.41
CA ASP A 29 0.50 -38.63 3.46
C ASP A 29 0.85 -38.04 2.07
N GLN A 30 0.59 -36.74 1.84
CA GLN A 30 0.85 -36.10 0.56
C GLN A 30 2.29 -35.63 0.45
N ALA A 31 2.92 -36.00 -0.66
CA ALA A 31 4.27 -35.55 -1.02
C ALA A 31 4.39 -34.00 -1.09
N VAL A 32 3.29 -33.29 -1.30
CA VAL A 32 3.23 -31.81 -1.38
C VAL A 32 3.57 -31.16 -0.03
N PHE A 33 3.32 -31.85 1.09
CA PHE A 33 3.56 -31.34 2.44
C PHE A 33 4.53 -32.23 3.23
N ALA A 34 5.30 -33.07 2.54
CA ALA A 34 6.27 -33.97 3.18
C ALA A 34 7.35 -33.19 3.96
N ASP A 35 7.77 -32.05 3.42
CA ASP A 35 8.77 -31.18 4.03
C ASP A 35 8.24 -29.75 4.20
N PHE A 36 8.79 -29.04 5.18
CA PHE A 36 8.54 -27.61 5.38
C PHE A 36 8.77 -26.80 4.10
N GLY A 37 9.88 -27.06 3.38
CA GLY A 37 10.20 -26.36 2.13
C GLY A 37 9.18 -26.61 1.01
N ALA A 38 8.65 -27.84 0.91
CA ALA A 38 7.61 -28.18 -0.05
C ALA A 38 6.30 -27.47 0.30
N ALA A 39 5.88 -27.51 1.57
CA ALA A 39 4.70 -26.79 2.06
C ALA A 39 4.81 -25.28 1.84
N LEU A 40 5.99 -24.70 2.11
CA LEU A 40 6.28 -23.28 1.89
C LEU A 40 6.12 -22.90 0.41
N LYS A 41 6.72 -23.70 -0.48
CA LYS A 41 6.63 -23.49 -1.92
C LYS A 41 5.19 -23.57 -2.41
N SER A 42 4.45 -24.62 -2.02
CA SER A 42 3.06 -24.81 -2.43
C SER A 42 2.12 -23.74 -1.91
N LEU A 43 2.29 -23.29 -0.66
CA LEU A 43 1.54 -22.16 -0.12
C LEU A 43 1.89 -20.84 -0.84
N SER A 44 3.16 -20.63 -1.18
CA SER A 44 3.56 -19.43 -1.93
C SER A 44 3.02 -19.42 -3.36
N GLN A 45 2.97 -20.58 -4.02
CA GLN A 45 2.34 -20.77 -5.32
C GLN A 45 0.84 -20.50 -5.26
N LEU A 46 0.16 -21.02 -4.23
CA LEU A 46 -1.25 -20.74 -3.99
C LEU A 46 -1.49 -19.24 -3.75
N MET A 47 -0.65 -18.60 -2.95
CA MET A 47 -0.80 -17.18 -2.64
C MET A 47 -0.60 -16.29 -3.87
N LEU A 48 0.38 -16.60 -4.70
CA LEU A 48 0.69 -15.87 -5.93
C LEU A 48 -0.18 -16.30 -7.13
N ASN A 49 -1.04 -17.30 -6.93
CA ASN A 49 -1.82 -17.95 -7.99
C ASN A 49 -0.93 -18.44 -9.16
N LEU A 50 0.27 -18.95 -8.84
CA LEU A 50 1.26 -19.47 -9.78
C LEU A 50 1.17 -20.99 -9.83
N ASP A 51 0.52 -21.52 -10.87
CA ASP A 51 0.36 -22.96 -11.11
C ASP A 51 -0.12 -23.71 -9.85
N PRO A 52 -1.40 -23.53 -9.47
CA PRO A 52 -1.91 -23.97 -8.19
C PRO A 52 -1.80 -25.51 -8.08
N PRO A 53 -1.11 -26.03 -7.06
CA PRO A 53 -1.00 -27.47 -6.88
C PRO A 53 -2.38 -28.05 -6.58
N VAL A 54 -2.65 -29.23 -7.12
CA VAL A 54 -3.88 -29.98 -6.82
C VAL A 54 -3.74 -30.55 -5.42
N PHE A 55 -4.46 -29.97 -4.47
CA PHE A 55 -4.54 -30.49 -3.11
C PHE A 55 -5.58 -31.60 -3.06
N ASP A 56 -5.15 -32.79 -2.67
CA ASP A 56 -6.11 -33.83 -2.31
C ASP A 56 -6.64 -33.51 -0.90
N LEU A 57 -7.95 -33.40 -0.73
CA LEU A 57 -8.54 -32.95 0.54
C LEU A 57 -8.92 -34.13 1.44
N SER A 58 -8.26 -35.28 1.24
CA SER A 58 -8.50 -36.53 1.97
C SER A 58 -8.31 -36.40 3.49
N SER A 59 -7.40 -35.52 3.94
CA SER A 59 -7.26 -35.14 5.35
C SER A 59 -8.11 -33.92 5.70
N GLN A 60 -9.14 -34.13 6.53
CA GLN A 60 -10.02 -33.05 7.01
C GLN A 60 -9.23 -31.96 7.76
N ALA A 61 -8.19 -32.33 8.51
CA ALA A 61 -7.37 -31.37 9.25
C ALA A 61 -6.61 -30.44 8.28
N ALA A 62 -5.96 -31.00 7.26
CA ALA A 62 -5.23 -30.22 6.26
C ALA A 62 -6.16 -29.28 5.47
N ALA A 63 -7.35 -29.76 5.13
CA ALA A 63 -8.37 -28.95 4.47
C ALA A 63 -8.78 -27.73 5.31
N ILE A 64 -9.02 -27.91 6.61
CA ILE A 64 -9.37 -26.81 7.52
C ILE A 64 -8.23 -25.79 7.62
N PHE A 65 -6.98 -26.24 7.77
CA PHE A 65 -5.82 -25.34 7.81
C PHE A 65 -5.65 -24.56 6.51
N LEU A 66 -5.87 -25.18 5.36
CA LEU A 66 -5.76 -24.53 4.06
C LEU A 66 -6.86 -23.49 3.86
N VAL A 67 -8.11 -23.80 4.22
CA VAL A 67 -9.21 -22.84 4.19
C VAL A 67 -8.95 -21.68 5.15
N ALA A 68 -8.48 -21.96 6.38
CA ALA A 68 -8.11 -20.93 7.34
C ALA A 68 -6.98 -20.04 6.81
N PHE A 69 -5.96 -20.61 6.17
CA PHE A 69 -4.89 -19.87 5.52
C PHE A 69 -5.44 -18.94 4.43
N VAL A 70 -6.31 -19.43 3.55
CA VAL A 70 -6.92 -18.61 2.48
C VAL A 70 -7.76 -17.48 3.07
N LEU A 71 -8.58 -17.75 4.10
CA LEU A 71 -9.38 -16.71 4.75
C LEU A 71 -8.50 -15.64 5.40
N VAL A 72 -7.49 -16.04 6.16
CA VAL A 72 -6.60 -15.09 6.85
C VAL A 72 -5.74 -14.31 5.85
N SER A 73 -5.20 -14.98 4.84
CA SER A 73 -4.36 -14.33 3.83
C SER A 73 -5.18 -13.39 2.93
N VAL A 74 -6.35 -13.81 2.44
CA VAL A 74 -7.15 -12.98 1.55
C VAL A 74 -7.88 -11.90 2.34
N ILE A 75 -8.68 -12.26 3.34
CA ILE A 75 -9.53 -11.29 4.05
C ILE A 75 -8.69 -10.42 4.98
N GLY A 76 -7.80 -11.04 5.75
CA GLY A 76 -6.98 -10.33 6.74
C GLY A 76 -6.01 -9.36 6.08
N VAL A 77 -5.20 -9.83 5.12
CA VAL A 77 -4.18 -8.98 4.48
C VAL A 77 -4.82 -7.92 3.60
N LEU A 78 -5.88 -8.25 2.86
CA LEU A 78 -6.56 -7.26 1.99
C LEU A 78 -7.18 -6.13 2.82
N ASN A 79 -7.83 -6.46 3.95
CA ASN A 79 -8.40 -5.44 4.82
C ASN A 79 -7.34 -4.52 5.42
N ILE A 80 -6.20 -5.08 5.87
CA ILE A 80 -5.08 -4.29 6.38
C ILE A 80 -4.50 -3.42 5.26
N LEU A 81 -4.34 -3.96 4.05
CA LEU A 81 -3.80 -3.24 2.91
C LEU A 81 -4.70 -2.06 2.50
N ILE A 82 -6.02 -2.27 2.46
CA ILE A 82 -6.99 -1.20 2.16
C ILE A 82 -6.94 -0.12 3.24
N ALA A 83 -6.90 -0.50 4.52
CA ALA A 83 -6.81 0.46 5.62
C ALA A 83 -5.55 1.33 5.50
N GLN A 84 -4.40 0.72 5.18
CA GLN A 84 -3.15 1.45 5.00
C GLN A 84 -3.14 2.33 3.76
N LEU A 85 -3.74 1.88 2.65
CA LEU A 85 -3.87 2.68 1.44
C LEU A 85 -4.73 3.92 1.68
N ASN A 86 -5.85 3.78 2.40
CA ASN A 86 -6.71 4.92 2.75
C ASN A 86 -5.97 5.94 3.62
N GLU A 87 -5.31 5.50 4.69
CA GLU A 87 -4.55 6.42 5.55
C GLU A 87 -3.41 7.11 4.79
N THR A 88 -2.74 6.38 3.91
CA THR A 88 -1.68 6.93 3.07
C THR A 88 -2.23 7.94 2.06
N TYR A 89 -3.39 7.66 1.49
CA TYR A 89 -4.06 8.54 0.53
C TYR A 89 -4.49 9.85 1.19
N ASP A 90 -5.07 9.79 2.37
CA ASP A 90 -5.47 10.97 3.14
C ASP A 90 -4.26 11.88 3.42
N ARG A 91 -3.17 11.29 3.93
CA ARG A 91 -1.92 12.03 4.18
C ARG A 91 -1.31 12.62 2.91
N LEU A 92 -1.36 11.88 1.79
CA LEU A 92 -0.84 12.37 0.52
C LEU A 92 -1.71 13.49 -0.04
N SER A 93 -3.03 13.43 0.17
CA SER A 93 -3.97 14.45 -0.30
C SER A 93 -3.66 15.83 0.32
N ASP A 94 -3.35 15.86 1.61
CA ASP A 94 -2.99 17.08 2.33
C ASP A 94 -1.64 17.65 1.86
N LEU A 95 -0.66 16.78 1.67
CA LEU A 95 0.64 17.15 1.11
C LEU A 95 0.52 17.68 -0.33
N THR A 96 -0.35 17.08 -1.15
CA THR A 96 -0.54 17.49 -2.54
C THR A 96 -1.18 18.87 -2.61
N ARG A 97 -2.14 19.17 -1.73
CA ARG A 97 -2.70 20.52 -1.58
C ARG A 97 -1.63 21.53 -1.16
N GLY A 98 -0.80 21.19 -0.17
CA GLY A 98 0.31 22.03 0.26
C GLY A 98 1.32 22.30 -0.86
N TYR A 99 1.71 21.26 -1.59
CA TYR A 99 2.64 21.35 -2.71
C TYR A 99 2.06 22.18 -3.86
N ALA A 100 0.77 22.02 -4.18
CA ALA A 100 0.11 22.84 -5.21
C ALA A 100 0.12 24.33 -4.84
N THR A 101 -0.13 24.68 -3.58
CA THR A 101 -0.07 26.07 -3.11
C THR A 101 1.35 26.63 -3.19
N LEU A 102 2.35 25.85 -2.76
CA LEU A 102 3.75 26.27 -2.82
C LEU A 102 4.24 26.43 -4.26
N HIS A 103 3.85 25.52 -5.15
CA HIS A 103 4.18 25.59 -6.56
C HIS A 103 3.54 26.82 -7.24
N ARG A 104 2.28 27.15 -6.91
CA ARG A 104 1.64 28.39 -7.37
C ARG A 104 2.37 29.64 -6.89
N ALA A 105 2.79 29.68 -5.62
CA ALA A 105 3.56 30.79 -5.08
C ALA A 105 4.93 30.93 -5.77
N GLN A 106 5.61 29.80 -6.02
CA GLN A 106 6.88 29.77 -6.74
C GLN A 106 6.74 30.34 -8.16
N ILE A 107 5.72 29.92 -8.91
CA ILE A 107 5.45 30.44 -10.26
C ILE A 107 5.17 31.95 -10.21
N ALA A 108 4.41 32.43 -9.23
CA ALA A 108 4.11 33.86 -9.09
C ALA A 108 5.38 34.70 -8.85
N VAL A 109 6.27 34.25 -7.96
CA VAL A 109 7.56 34.91 -7.69
C VAL A 109 8.47 34.87 -8.92
N GLU A 110 8.51 33.74 -9.63
CA GLU A 110 9.31 33.62 -10.85
C GLU A 110 8.79 34.58 -11.93
N LEU A 111 7.46 34.65 -12.12
CA LEU A 111 6.82 35.57 -13.06
C LEU A 111 7.11 37.05 -12.71
N GLU A 112 7.07 37.40 -11.42
CA GLU A 112 7.43 38.74 -10.94
C GLU A 112 8.87 39.09 -11.29
N SER A 113 9.80 38.16 -11.13
CA SER A 113 11.20 38.36 -11.47
C SER A 113 11.41 38.67 -12.96
N TYR A 114 10.64 38.04 -13.86
CA TYR A 114 10.69 38.35 -15.30
C TYR A 114 10.07 39.71 -15.65
N LEU A 115 9.02 40.13 -14.94
CA LEU A 115 8.32 41.39 -15.19
C LEU A 115 9.05 42.61 -14.61
N SER A 116 9.69 42.45 -13.44
CA SER A 116 10.52 43.47 -12.77
C SER A 116 11.64 44.00 -13.67
N VAL A 117 12.22 43.14 -14.52
CA VAL A 117 13.29 43.51 -15.46
C VAL A 117 12.79 44.41 -16.61
N ARG A 118 11.47 44.42 -16.89
CA ARG A 118 10.89 45.22 -17.99
C ARG A 118 10.01 46.40 -17.56
N CYS A 119 9.50 46.44 -16.33
CA CYS A 119 8.60 47.50 -15.87
C CYS A 119 8.98 47.98 -14.46
N GLY A 120 9.85 48.98 -14.39
CA GLY A 120 10.44 49.50 -13.14
C GLY A 120 9.54 50.33 -12.22
N CYS A 121 8.21 50.29 -12.35
CA CYS A 121 7.34 51.06 -11.45
C CYS A 121 5.92 50.47 -11.36
N GLY A 122 5.53 49.96 -10.19
CA GLY A 122 4.13 50.00 -9.74
C GLY A 122 3.24 48.74 -9.79
N PHE A 123 3.75 47.53 -10.06
CA PHE A 123 2.87 46.33 -10.10
C PHE A 123 2.65 45.65 -8.72
N ILE A 124 3.59 45.82 -7.78
CA ILE A 124 3.59 45.14 -6.47
C ILE A 124 2.39 45.54 -5.60
N LEU A 125 1.90 46.80 -5.71
CA LEU A 125 0.74 47.24 -4.93
C LEU A 125 -0.60 46.68 -5.44
N CYS A 126 -0.71 46.35 -6.73
CA CYS A 126 -1.97 45.91 -7.33
C CYS A 126 -2.28 44.44 -7.04
N ILE A 127 -1.26 43.57 -6.96
CA ILE A 127 -1.46 42.14 -6.69
C ILE A 127 -1.72 41.89 -5.20
N LEU A 128 -1.04 42.61 -4.30
CA LEU A 128 -1.28 42.52 -2.85
C LEU A 128 -2.72 42.94 -2.47
N TYR A 129 -3.31 43.92 -3.17
CA TYR A 129 -4.68 44.35 -2.90
C TYR A 129 -5.74 43.37 -3.39
N ASN A 130 -5.46 42.60 -4.47
CA ASN A 130 -6.42 41.65 -5.04
C ASN A 130 -6.30 40.23 -4.46
N CYS A 131 -5.16 39.90 -3.82
CA CYS A 131 -5.00 38.62 -3.15
C CYS A 131 -5.68 38.59 -1.75
N CYS A 132 -5.89 39.76 -1.14
CA CYS A 132 -6.61 39.89 0.14
C CYS A 132 -8.15 39.82 0.00
N THR A 133 -8.68 39.94 -1.22
CA THR A 133 -10.14 39.90 -1.51
C THR A 133 -10.64 38.55 -2.03
N MET A 134 -9.78 37.53 -2.22
CA MET A 134 -10.27 36.17 -2.46
C MET A 134 -10.73 35.52 -1.15
N GLN A 135 -11.95 35.89 -0.78
CA GLN A 135 -12.84 35.17 0.13
C GLN A 135 -12.89 33.67 -0.24
N PRO A 136 -12.91 32.76 0.75
CA PRO A 136 -13.12 31.34 0.50
C PRO A 136 -14.55 31.12 0.00
N LEU A 137 -14.71 30.69 -1.26
CA LEU A 137 -15.98 30.09 -1.68
C LEU A 137 -16.06 28.70 -1.03
N ILE A 138 -17.08 28.57 -0.18
CA ILE A 138 -17.58 27.32 0.42
C ILE A 138 -17.91 26.31 -0.68
#